data_AF-A0ABD0RR31-F1
#
_entry.id   AF-A0ABD0RR31-F1
#
_cell.length_a   1.000
_cell.length_b   1.000
_cell.length_c   1.000
_cell.angle_alpha   90.00
_cell.angle_beta   90.00
_cell.angle_gamma   90.00
#
_symmetry.space_group_name_H-M   'P 1'
#
loop_
_entity.id
_entity.type
_entity.pdbx_description
1 polymer ?
#
loop_
_entity_poly.entity_id
_entity_poly.type
_entity_poly.pdbx_seq_one_letter_code
_entity_poly.pdbx_strand_id
1 'polypeptide(L)'
;NTITLLWGTVQGPIDHYRVTYTSSTGVTTELTVPKDINTTTLTDLEPGTEYTITVAAQRGRQQSTAATIDAFTGNLIFWEI
;
A
#
# COMPACT_ATOMS: atom_id res chain seq x y z
N ASN A 1 5.82 -4.05 12.86
CA ASN A 1 6.34 -3.06 11.90
C ASN A 1 5.19 -2.48 11.14
N THR A 2 5.29 -1.22 10.72
CA THR A 2 4.20 -0.53 10.02
C THR A 2 4.73 0.24 8.82
N ILE A 3 3.92 0.34 7.77
CA ILE A 3 4.19 1.21 6.62
C ILE A 3 3.01 2.15 6.47
N THR A 4 3.28 3.45 6.52
CA THR A 4 2.28 4.47 6.18
C THR A 4 2.41 4.82 4.70
N LEU A 5 1.30 4.66 4.00
CA LEU A 5 1.16 4.95 2.58
C LEU A 5 0.38 6.24 2.41
N LEU A 6 0.85 7.08 1.49
CA LEU A 6 0.16 8.28 1.03
C LEU A 6 0.25 8.29 -0.50
N TRP A 7 -0.89 8.41 -1.17
CA TRP A 7 -0.96 8.51 -2.62
C TRP A 7 -1.70 9.77 -3.07
N GLY A 8 -1.44 10.17 -4.31
CA GLY A 8 -2.16 11.26 -4.95
C GLY A 8 -3.60 10.85 -5.25
N THR A 9 -4.54 11.77 -5.06
CA THR A 9 -5.94 11.55 -5.41
C THR A 9 -6.07 11.40 -6.92
N VAL A 10 -6.67 10.30 -7.38
CA VAL A 10 -6.89 10.08 -8.82
C VAL A 10 -7.96 11.05 -9.31
N GLN A 11 -7.68 11.75 -10.41
CA GLN A 11 -8.69 12.61 -11.05
C GLN A 11 -9.69 11.74 -11.80
N GLY A 12 -10.90 11.64 -11.27
CA GLY A 12 -12.01 10.97 -11.91
C GLY A 12 -12.99 10.35 -10.92
N PRO A 13 -14.15 9.88 -11.41
CA PRO A 13 -15.09 9.11 -10.60
C PRO A 13 -14.47 7.75 -10.27
N ILE A 14 -14.21 7.51 -8.99
CA ILE A 14 -13.76 6.23 -8.45
C ILE A 14 -14.74 5.80 -7.35
N ASP A 15 -14.85 4.50 -7.12
CA ASP A 15 -15.68 3.94 -6.05
C ASP A 15 -14.83 3.77 -4.77
N HIS A 16 -13.65 3.17 -4.92
CA HIS A 16 -12.69 2.93 -3.84
C HIS A 16 -11.27 2.72 -4.37
N TYR A 17 -10.28 2.80 -3.49
CA TYR A 17 -8.92 2.36 -3.73
C TYR A 17 -8.76 0.91 -3.26
N ARG A 18 -8.00 0.13 -4.02
CA ARG A 18 -7.58 -1.21 -3.68
C ARG A 18 -6.07 -1.18 -3.44
N VAL A 19 -5.67 -1.40 -2.20
CA VAL A 19 -4.28 -1.50 -1.79
C VAL A 19 -3.95 -2.97 -1.64
N THR A 20 -2.94 -3.44 -2.36
CA THR A 20 -2.51 -4.84 -2.35
C THR A 20 -1.05 -4.86 -1.94
N TYR A 21 -0.67 -5.65 -0.95
CA TYR A 21 0.72 -5.75 -0.52
C TYR A 21 1.15 -7.21 -0.47
N THR A 22 2.22 -7.51 -1.20
CA THR A 22 2.77 -8.85 -1.35
C THR A 22 4.14 -8.90 -0.69
N SER A 23 4.31 -9.79 0.29
CA SER A 23 5.62 -10.05 0.87
C SER A 23 6.52 -10.77 -0.12
N SER A 24 7.84 -10.66 0.07
CA SER A 24 8.84 -11.47 -0.65
C SER A 24 8.63 -12.99 -0.51
N THR A 25 7.91 -13.42 0.53
CA THR A 25 7.50 -14.83 0.75
C THR A 25 6.29 -15.25 -0.10
N GLY A 26 5.70 -14.32 -0.86
CA GLY A 26 4.57 -14.56 -1.76
C GLY A 26 3.18 -14.39 -1.12
N VAL A 27 3.11 -13.98 0.16
CA VAL A 27 1.83 -13.74 0.83
C VAL A 27 1.29 -12.39 0.38
N THR A 28 0.13 -12.41 -0.27
CA THR A 28 -0.55 -11.20 -0.75
C THR A 28 -1.75 -10.90 0.13
N THR A 29 -1.81 -9.67 0.61
CA THR A 29 -2.97 -9.16 1.36
C THR A 29 -3.56 -7.96 0.62
N GLU A 30 -4.87 -7.82 0.72
CA GLU A 30 -5.64 -6.78 0.06
C GLU A 30 -6.43 -5.97 1.09
N LEU A 31 -6.46 -4.66 0.88
CA LEU A 31 -7.20 -3.70 1.67
C LEU A 31 -8.03 -2.81 0.74
N THR A 32 -9.32 -2.69 1.04
CA THR A 32 -10.21 -1.75 0.37
C THR A 32 -10.24 -0.45 1.16
N VAL A 33 -9.83 0.64 0.53
CA VAL A 33 -9.79 1.98 1.11
C VAL A 33 -10.85 2.83 0.43
N PRO A 34 -11.76 3.50 1.18
CA PRO A 34 -12.74 4.42 0.59
C PRO A 34 -12.07 5.48 -0.28
N LYS A 35 -12.74 5.90 -1.36
CA LYS A 35 -12.22 6.93 -2.28
C LYS A 35 -11.87 8.28 -1.63
N ASP A 36 -12.51 8.59 -0.50
CA ASP A 36 -12.32 9.84 0.23
C ASP A 36 -11.04 9.82 1.08
N ILE A 37 -10.37 8.67 1.15
CA ILE A 37 -9.14 8.45 1.90
C ILE A 37 -8.00 8.17 0.91
N ASN A 38 -6.90 8.89 1.10
CA ASN A 38 -5.68 8.75 0.30
C ASN A 38 -4.46 8.32 1.14
N THR A 39 -4.70 7.94 2.39
CA THR A 39 -3.69 7.48 3.34
C THR A 39 -4.13 6.20 4.02
N THR A 40 -3.26 5.21 4.11
CA THR A 40 -3.49 4.04 4.95
C THR A 40 -2.22 3.62 5.65
N THR A 41 -2.35 3.03 6.84
CA THR A 41 -1.21 2.45 7.54
C THR A 41 -1.37 0.94 7.56
N LEU A 42 -0.44 0.26 6.91
CA LEU A 42 -0.32 -1.18 6.95
C LEU A 42 0.32 -1.56 8.29
N THR A 43 -0.40 -2.35 9.09
CA THR A 43 0.09 -2.89 10.37
C THR A 43 0.38 -4.38 10.25
N ASP A 44 0.95 -4.96 11.32
CA ASP A 44 1.20 -6.40 11.41
C ASP A 44 2.14 -6.94 10.31
N LEU A 45 3.04 -6.09 9.83
CA LEU A 45 4.05 -6.47 8.85
C LEU A 45 5.25 -7.15 9.51
N GLU A 46 5.79 -8.16 8.82
CA GLU A 46 6.92 -8.96 9.25
C GLU A 46 8.23 -8.15 9.17
N PRO A 47 9.03 -8.04 10.24
CA PRO A 47 10.29 -7.30 10.21
C PRO A 47 11.30 -7.91 9.23
N GLY A 48 12.07 -7.06 8.57
CA GLY A 48 13.12 -7.47 7.63
C GLY A 48 12.57 -8.03 6.32
N THR A 49 11.28 -7.79 6.03
CA THR A 49 10.62 -8.32 4.85
C THR A 49 10.37 -7.19 3.84
N GLU A 50 10.67 -7.48 2.57
CA GLU A 50 10.32 -6.61 1.46
C GLU A 50 8.86 -6.84 1.06
N TYR A 51 8.13 -5.73 0.91
CA TYR A 51 6.73 -5.72 0.51
C TYR A 51 6.58 -4.91 -0.77
N THR A 52 6.03 -5.54 -1.81
CA THR A 52 5.57 -4.84 -3.00
C THR A 52 4.13 -4.42 -2.79
N ILE A 53 3.91 -3.11 -2.70
CA ILE A 53 2.62 -2.51 -2.42
C ILE A 53 2.09 -1.86 -3.71
N THR A 54 0.87 -2.21 -4.10
CA THR A 54 0.20 -1.69 -5.28
C THR A 54 -1.12 -1.05 -4.88
N VAL A 55 -1.29 0.23 -5.22
CA VAL A 55 -2.51 1.00 -5.00
C VAL A 55 -3.16 1.25 -6.35
N ALA A 56 -4.41 0.84 -6.52
CA ALA A 56 -5.18 1.10 -7.73
C ALA A 56 -6.55 1.66 -7.38
N ALA A 57 -7.02 2.67 -8.09
CA ALA A 57 -8.40 3.11 -7.95
C ALA A 57 -9.31 2.22 -8.80
N GLN A 58 -10.44 1.80 -8.23
CA GLN A 58 -11.45 0.99 -8.91
C GLN A 58 -12.71 1.81 -9.14
N ARG A 59 -13.34 1.60 -10.30
CA ARG A 59 -14.62 2.18 -10.69
C ARG A 59 -15.43 1.11 -11.43
N GLY A 60 -16.36 0.46 -10.74
CA GLY A 60 -17.12 -0.66 -11.29
C GLY A 60 -16.19 -1.77 -11.81
N ARG A 61 -16.26 -2.05 -13.12
CA ARG A 61 -15.38 -3.03 -13.79
C ARG A 61 -14.10 -2.43 -14.35
N GLN A 62 -13.91 -1.11 -14.23
CA GLN A 62 -12.72 -0.42 -14.71
C GLN A 62 -11.76 -0.16 -13.56
N GLN A 63 -10.46 -0.27 -13.83
CA GLN A 63 -9.38 0.05 -12.89
C GLN A 63 -8.54 1.19 -13.48
N SER A 64 -8.15 2.15 -12.64
CA SER A 64 -7.24 3.23 -13.04
C SER A 64 -5.81 2.73 -13.20
N THR A 65 -4.91 3.61 -13.63
CA THR A 65 -3.46 3.40 -13.47
C THR A 65 -3.18 3.04 -12.02
N ALA A 66 -2.48 1.92 -11.81
CA ALA A 66 -2.02 1.50 -10.50
C ALA A 66 -0.66 2.16 -10.19
N ALA A 67 -0.48 2.59 -8.95
CA ALA A 67 0.81 3.00 -8.42
C ALA A 67 1.40 1.82 -7.64
N THR A 68 2.63 1.44 -7.98
CA THR A 68 3.36 0.36 -7.27
C THR A 68 4.57 0.97 -6.58
N ILE A 69 4.79 0.58 -5.33
CA ILE A 69 5.93 0.97 -4.50
C ILE A 69 6.47 -0.26 -3.78
N ASP A 70 7.79 -0.42 -3.78
CA ASP A 70 8.47 -1.42 -2.98
C ASP A 70 8.90 -0.80 -1.66
N ALA A 71 8.61 -1.47 -0.54
CA ALA A 71 8.92 -0.98 0.79
C ALA A 71 9.52 -2.09 1.64
N PHE A 72 10.63 -1.78 2.31
CA PHE A 72 11.29 -2.72 3.20
C PHE A 72 10.91 -2.43 4.64
N THR A 73 10.38 -3.44 5.33
CA THR A 73 10.05 -3.35 6.75
C THR A 73 11.22 -3.74 7.64
N GLY A 74 12.41 -3.24 7.35
CA GLY A 74 13.62 -3.61 8.08
C GLY A 74 14.22 -2.45 8.85
N ASN A 75 14.18 -2.61 10.17
CA ASN A 75 14.98 -1.96 11.21
C ASN A 75 15.00 -0.42 11.21
N LEU A 76 14.52 0.16 12.32
CA LEU A 76 14.99 1.48 12.74
C LEU A 76 16.52 1.44 12.68
N ILE A 77 17.11 2.17 11.73
CA ILE A 77 18.47 2.65 11.87
C ILE A 77 18.47 3.54 13.12
N PHE A 78 18.72 2.92 14.27
CA PHE A 78 19.22 3.63 15.43
C PHE A 78 20.57 4.21 15.00
N TRP A 79 20.56 5.48 14.57
CA TRP A 79 21.77 6.28 14.65
C TRP A 79 22.04 6.49 16.14
N GLU A 80 22.74 5.54 16.77
CA GLU A 80 23.44 5.82 18.02
C GLU A 80 24.91 6.05 17.69
N ILE A 81 25.28 7.33 17.82
CA ILE A 81 26.61 7.96 17.95
C ILE A 81 27.67 7.74 16.86
#